data_AF-A0A0P1GNT4-F1
#
_entry.id   AF-A0A0P1GNT4-F1
#
_cell.length_a   1.000
_cell.length_b   1.000
_cell.length_c   1.000
_cell.angle_alpha   90.00
_cell.angle_beta   90.00
_cell.angle_gamma   90.00
#
_symmetry.space_group_name_H-M   'P 1'
#
loop_
_entity.id
_entity.type
_entity.pdbx_description
1 polymer ?
#
loop_
_entity_poly.entity_id
_entity_poly.type
_entity_poly.pdbx_seq_one_letter_code
_entity_poly.pdbx_strand_id
1 'polypeptide(L)'
;MRLCLFLSFASGAVAQENGCGGMAQQNHGLINRVLQRFVRDRFGADVWRQIADDLGLVPPRFEPMLHYDVALTQRVLSEMQQISGKPREDLLGCIGAYLGGHPHMIAFQRLLRFGADDFDGFLRSLEDVPDRVALSIPGLNLPQIEVQRSHDVIRVVCVGQWPEYALALRGVVQAMAPQYGRHAMVEVVPVMQSGCAASVSRTDLLVRSQSCGGAGGVTAFPGRIYRHQGLAQRRPDQLPSVRRGASR
;
A
#
# COMPACT_ATOMS: atom_id res chain seq x y z
N MET A 1 9.01 -15.44 6.62
CA MET A 1 8.13 -14.27 6.86
C MET A 1 8.45 -13.25 5.79
N ARG A 2 7.53 -13.00 4.83
CA ARG A 2 7.76 -12.31 3.54
C ARG A 2 6.56 -11.38 3.27
N LEU A 3 6.72 -10.31 2.48
CA LEU A 3 5.71 -9.24 2.37
C LEU A 3 5.91 -8.33 1.12
N CYS A 4 4.93 -8.22 0.22
CA CYS A 4 4.79 -7.10 -0.75
C CYS A 4 3.32 -6.81 -1.12
N LEU A 5 3.13 -5.72 -1.88
CA LEU A 5 1.91 -4.99 -2.27
C LEU A 5 2.31 -4.09 -3.48
N PHE A 6 1.53 -3.73 -4.51
CA PHE A 6 0.20 -4.09 -5.05
C PHE A 6 0.24 -3.92 -6.59
N LEU A 7 -0.51 -4.72 -7.36
CA LEU A 7 -0.88 -4.55 -8.78
C LEU A 7 -2.23 -5.26 -9.03
N SER A 8 -3.06 -5.02 -10.05
CA SER A 8 -3.32 -3.82 -10.89
C SER A 8 -4.80 -3.40 -10.63
N PHE A 9 -5.59 -2.55 -11.32
CA PHE A 9 -5.54 -1.74 -12.53
C PHE A 9 -6.25 -0.37 -12.23
N ALA A 10 -6.25 0.62 -13.14
CA ALA A 10 -6.82 1.97 -12.89
C ALA A 10 -8.20 2.21 -13.54
N SER A 11 -8.97 3.19 -12.99
CA SER A 11 -10.26 3.75 -13.45
C SER A 11 -11.36 2.79 -13.97
N GLY A 12 -12.52 2.81 -13.31
CA GLY A 12 -13.71 2.11 -13.79
C GLY A 12 -14.34 2.77 -15.03
N ALA A 13 -14.54 1.97 -16.07
CA ALA A 13 -15.51 2.23 -17.15
C ALA A 13 -16.60 1.16 -17.11
N VAL A 14 -17.79 1.48 -17.63
CA VAL A 14 -18.96 0.58 -17.58
C VAL A 14 -18.74 -0.66 -18.46
N ALA A 15 -19.35 -1.78 -18.07
CA ALA A 15 -19.23 -3.07 -18.73
C ALA A 15 -19.62 -3.03 -20.22
N GLN A 16 -18.92 -3.82 -21.02
CA GLN A 16 -19.43 -4.31 -22.30
C GLN A 16 -19.01 -5.77 -22.47
N GLU A 17 -19.98 -6.67 -22.51
CA GLU A 17 -19.74 -8.08 -22.82
C GLU A 17 -19.42 -8.21 -24.31
N ASN A 18 -18.29 -8.82 -24.65
CA ASN A 18 -18.07 -9.45 -25.95
C ASN A 18 -16.90 -10.44 -25.88
N GLY A 19 -17.04 -11.56 -26.62
CA GLY A 19 -16.18 -12.73 -26.46
C GLY A 19 -14.79 -12.59 -27.08
N CYS A 20 -13.79 -12.27 -26.26
CA CYS A 20 -12.41 -12.72 -26.46
C CYS A 20 -11.86 -13.17 -25.10
N GLY A 21 -11.06 -14.24 -25.07
CA GLY A 21 -10.67 -14.94 -23.83
C GLY A 21 -9.87 -14.07 -22.88
N GLY A 22 -10.56 -13.34 -21.99
CA GLY A 22 -9.94 -12.44 -21.03
C GLY A 22 -9.07 -13.21 -20.05
N MET A 23 -7.75 -13.05 -20.16
CA MET A 23 -6.81 -13.60 -19.19
C MET A 23 -7.05 -12.93 -17.84
N ALA A 24 -7.74 -13.64 -16.93
CA ALA A 24 -8.02 -13.17 -15.58
C ALA A 24 -6.69 -12.81 -14.90
N GLN A 25 -6.50 -11.50 -14.65
CA GLN A 25 -5.24 -11.01 -14.10
C GLN A 25 -5.09 -11.52 -12.67
N GLN A 26 -3.97 -12.19 -12.39
CA GLN A 26 -3.74 -12.80 -11.08
C GLN A 26 -2.79 -11.96 -10.23
N ASN A 27 -3.18 -11.79 -8.97
CA ASN A 27 -2.45 -11.11 -7.92
C ASN A 27 -1.93 -12.14 -6.90
N HIS A 28 -0.70 -11.95 -6.41
CA HIS A 28 -0.07 -12.86 -5.47
C HIS A 28 -0.68 -12.72 -4.06
N GLY A 29 -1.25 -13.80 -3.51
CA GLY A 29 -2.17 -13.78 -2.35
C GLY A 29 -1.62 -13.20 -1.05
N LEU A 30 -0.29 -13.12 -0.91
CA LEU A 30 0.38 -12.33 0.12
C LEU A 30 -0.09 -10.86 0.17
N ILE A 31 -0.34 -10.25 -0.99
CA ILE A 31 -0.83 -8.88 -1.12
C ILE A 31 -2.20 -8.74 -0.43
N ASN A 32 -3.11 -9.67 -0.76
CA ASN A 32 -4.44 -9.74 -0.16
C ASN A 32 -4.38 -10.13 1.33
N ARG A 33 -3.38 -10.93 1.75
CA ARG A 33 -3.13 -11.21 3.17
C ARG A 33 -2.68 -9.98 3.95
N VAL A 34 -1.97 -9.04 3.33
CA VAL A 34 -1.63 -7.76 3.98
C VAL A 34 -2.86 -6.85 4.07
N LEU A 35 -3.72 -6.78 3.04
CA LEU A 35 -5.03 -6.12 3.16
C LEU A 35 -5.84 -6.68 4.32
N GLN A 36 -5.99 -8.01 4.39
CA GLN A 36 -6.64 -8.70 5.50
C GLN A 36 -6.06 -8.28 6.86
N ARG A 37 -4.72 -8.19 6.98
CA ARG A 37 -4.09 -7.82 8.25
C ARG A 37 -4.27 -6.33 8.58
N PHE A 38 -4.14 -5.45 7.59
CA PHE A 38 -4.44 -4.02 7.73
C PHE A 38 -5.87 -3.80 8.22
N VAL A 39 -6.87 -4.44 7.60
CA VAL A 39 -8.27 -4.34 8.03
C VAL A 39 -8.45 -4.83 9.45
N ARG A 40 -7.92 -6.02 9.78
CA ARG A 40 -8.04 -6.59 11.13
C ARG A 40 -7.39 -5.75 12.21
N ASP A 41 -6.21 -5.18 11.94
CA ASP A 41 -5.49 -4.34 12.88
C ASP A 41 -6.09 -2.93 12.99
N ARG A 42 -6.70 -2.39 11.91
CA ARG A 42 -7.20 -1.01 11.86
C ARG A 42 -8.69 -0.84 12.21
N PHE A 43 -9.52 -1.82 11.86
CA PHE A 43 -10.98 -1.81 11.99
C PHE A 43 -11.54 -3.00 12.79
N GLY A 44 -10.71 -3.99 13.13
CA GLY A 44 -11.08 -5.14 13.94
C GLY A 44 -11.37 -6.42 13.15
N ALA A 45 -11.43 -7.54 13.85
CA ALA A 45 -11.65 -8.86 13.25
C ALA A 45 -13.04 -9.01 12.62
N ASP A 46 -14.05 -8.32 13.14
CA ASP A 46 -15.44 -8.48 12.75
C ASP A 46 -15.76 -7.76 11.44
N VAL A 47 -15.19 -6.58 11.25
CA VAL A 47 -15.19 -5.86 9.96
C VAL A 47 -14.51 -6.70 8.88
N TRP A 48 -13.39 -7.37 9.21
CA TRP A 48 -12.78 -8.30 8.26
C TRP A 48 -13.69 -9.50 7.93
N ARG A 49 -14.42 -10.06 8.92
CA ARG A 49 -15.36 -11.17 8.66
C ARG A 49 -16.46 -10.73 7.70
N GLN A 50 -17.10 -9.58 7.95
CA GLN A 50 -18.13 -9.04 7.06
C GLN A 50 -17.62 -8.88 5.61
N ILE A 51 -16.46 -8.23 5.42
CA ILE A 51 -15.84 -8.12 4.09
C ILE A 51 -15.58 -9.50 3.48
N ALA A 52 -15.05 -10.46 4.25
CA ALA A 52 -14.77 -11.79 3.74
C ALA A 52 -16.04 -12.53 3.28
N ASP A 53 -17.13 -12.40 4.05
CA ASP A 53 -18.43 -13.01 3.75
C ASP A 53 -19.06 -12.36 2.50
N ASP A 54 -19.04 -11.03 2.37
CA ASP A 54 -19.53 -10.29 1.18
C ASP A 54 -18.70 -10.57 -0.09
N LEU A 55 -17.44 -10.99 0.07
CA LEU A 55 -16.57 -11.46 -1.00
C LEU A 55 -16.71 -12.95 -1.33
N GLY A 56 -17.45 -13.73 -0.52
CA GLY A 56 -17.57 -15.18 -0.67
C GLY A 56 -16.32 -15.98 -0.27
N LEU A 57 -15.45 -15.41 0.58
CA LEU A 57 -14.20 -16.05 1.01
C LEU A 57 -14.46 -17.14 2.05
N VAL A 58 -14.51 -18.39 1.59
CA VAL A 58 -14.56 -19.58 2.45
C VAL A 58 -13.26 -20.38 2.31
N PRO A 59 -12.41 -20.48 3.36
CA PRO A 59 -12.48 -19.80 4.65
C PRO A 59 -12.19 -18.27 4.55
N PRO A 60 -12.57 -17.46 5.56
CA PRO A 60 -12.46 -15.99 5.53
C PRO A 60 -11.02 -15.50 5.76
N ARG A 61 -10.11 -15.88 4.85
CA ARG A 61 -8.68 -15.55 4.85
C ARG A 61 -8.07 -15.72 3.47
N PHE A 62 -7.03 -14.94 3.18
CA PHE A 62 -6.18 -15.18 2.01
C PHE A 62 -4.99 -16.06 2.37
N GLU A 63 -4.69 -17.05 1.53
CA GLU A 63 -3.48 -17.87 1.67
C GLU A 63 -2.29 -17.19 0.98
N PRO A 64 -1.15 -16.95 1.68
CA PRO A 64 -0.09 -16.10 1.14
C PRO A 64 0.58 -16.59 -0.14
N MET A 65 0.49 -17.89 -0.44
CA MET A 65 1.20 -18.57 -1.53
C MET A 65 0.26 -19.02 -2.67
N LEU A 66 -1.04 -18.69 -2.58
CA LEU A 66 -1.97 -18.85 -3.70
C LEU A 66 -2.04 -17.55 -4.50
N HIS A 67 -2.46 -17.65 -5.75
CA HIS A 67 -2.79 -16.50 -6.59
C HIS A 67 -4.32 -16.30 -6.61
N TYR A 68 -4.76 -15.06 -6.76
CA TYR A 68 -6.17 -14.64 -6.69
C TYR A 68 -6.46 -13.64 -7.80
N ASP A 69 -7.72 -13.51 -8.23
CA ASP A 69 -8.10 -12.49 -9.20
C ASP A 69 -7.77 -11.06 -8.69
N VAL A 70 -7.21 -10.22 -9.55
CA VAL A 70 -7.00 -8.79 -9.29
C VAL A 70 -8.31 -8.09 -8.91
N ALA A 71 -9.45 -8.45 -9.52
CA ALA A 71 -10.77 -7.92 -9.20
C ALA A 71 -11.16 -8.16 -7.72
N LEU A 72 -10.75 -9.28 -7.13
CA LEU A 72 -10.98 -9.59 -5.72
C LEU A 72 -10.17 -8.66 -4.81
N THR A 73 -8.94 -8.32 -5.20
CA THR A 73 -8.11 -7.29 -4.55
C THR A 73 -8.80 -5.92 -4.60
N GLN A 74 -9.38 -5.57 -5.76
CA GLN A 74 -10.07 -4.31 -5.95
C GLN A 74 -11.38 -4.23 -5.15
N ARG A 75 -12.15 -5.31 -5.04
CA ARG A 75 -13.34 -5.34 -4.15
C ARG A 75 -12.94 -5.11 -2.68
N VAL A 76 -11.87 -5.73 -2.17
CA VAL A 76 -11.38 -5.47 -0.80
C VAL A 76 -11.04 -3.98 -0.59
N LEU A 77 -10.36 -3.35 -1.56
CA LEU A 77 -10.05 -1.91 -1.50
C LEU A 77 -11.31 -1.04 -1.54
N SER A 78 -12.31 -1.39 -2.36
CA SER A 78 -13.59 -0.69 -2.42
C SER A 78 -14.35 -0.76 -1.09
N GLU A 79 -14.46 -1.93 -0.45
CA GLU A 79 -15.09 -2.04 0.88
C GLU A 79 -14.33 -1.21 1.92
N MET A 80 -13.00 -1.23 1.88
CA MET A 80 -12.17 -0.39 2.76
C MET A 80 -12.38 1.11 2.54
N GLN A 81 -12.68 1.57 1.31
CA GLN A 81 -13.09 2.94 1.06
C GLN A 81 -14.47 3.25 1.66
N GLN A 82 -15.47 2.38 1.48
CA GLN A 82 -16.81 2.56 2.06
C GLN A 82 -16.79 2.63 3.60
N ILE A 83 -16.05 1.70 4.23
CA ILE A 83 -15.93 1.59 5.69
C ILE A 83 -15.14 2.76 6.31
N SER A 84 -14.10 3.24 5.63
CA SER A 84 -13.26 4.33 6.14
C SER A 84 -13.76 5.74 5.78
N GLY A 85 -14.63 5.86 4.78
CA GLY A 85 -15.06 7.14 4.21
C GLY A 85 -13.94 7.93 3.51
N LYS A 86 -12.80 7.29 3.19
CA LYS A 86 -11.62 7.93 2.60
C LYS A 86 -11.52 7.73 1.09
N PRO A 87 -10.93 8.69 0.35
CA PRO A 87 -10.53 8.45 -1.03
C PRO A 87 -9.44 7.38 -1.09
N ARG A 88 -9.35 6.72 -2.25
CA ARG A 88 -8.43 5.61 -2.51
C ARG A 88 -6.96 5.98 -2.25
N GLU A 89 -6.56 7.19 -2.59
CA GLU A 89 -5.19 7.68 -2.49
C GLU A 89 -4.72 7.81 -1.03
N ASP A 90 -5.62 8.26 -0.16
CA ASP A 90 -5.44 8.29 1.29
C ASP A 90 -5.34 6.87 1.86
N LEU A 91 -6.21 5.96 1.38
CA LEU A 91 -6.22 4.58 1.83
C LEU A 91 -4.92 3.86 1.47
N LEU A 92 -4.44 4.01 0.23
CA LEU A 92 -3.13 3.50 -0.22
C LEU A 92 -1.98 4.09 0.59
N GLY A 93 -2.01 5.39 0.89
CA GLY A 93 -1.05 6.04 1.80
C GLY A 93 -1.09 5.47 3.22
N CYS A 94 -2.27 5.22 3.77
CA CYS A 94 -2.44 4.60 5.08
C CYS A 94 -1.95 3.14 5.12
N ILE A 95 -2.18 2.35 4.06
CA ILE A 95 -1.61 1.01 3.94
C ILE A 95 -0.08 1.12 3.84
N GLY A 96 0.45 2.03 3.03
CA GLY A 96 1.88 2.34 2.97
C GLY A 96 2.52 2.61 4.34
N ALA A 97 1.88 3.47 5.14
CA ALA A 97 2.35 3.79 6.49
C ALA A 97 2.31 2.59 7.46
N TYR A 98 1.34 1.69 7.28
CA TYR A 98 1.28 0.43 8.03
C TYR A 98 2.46 -0.49 7.73
N LEU A 99 2.92 -0.54 6.49
CA LEU A 99 4.11 -1.31 6.11
C LEU A 99 5.37 -0.76 6.78
N GLY A 100 5.62 0.55 6.66
CA GLY A 100 6.81 1.18 7.23
C GLY A 100 6.81 1.28 8.75
N GLY A 101 5.65 1.33 9.40
CA GLY A 101 5.53 1.66 10.82
C GLY A 101 4.90 0.61 11.76
N HIS A 102 4.15 -0.39 11.27
CA HIS A 102 3.41 -1.30 12.17
C HIS A 102 4.27 -2.49 12.65
N PRO A 103 4.25 -2.88 13.93
CA PRO A 103 5.06 -4.00 14.46
C PRO A 103 4.80 -5.35 13.77
N HIS A 104 3.60 -5.56 13.25
CA HIS A 104 3.29 -6.77 12.47
C HIS A 104 4.05 -6.87 11.14
N MET A 105 4.65 -5.77 10.65
CA MET A 105 5.32 -5.64 9.36
C MET A 105 6.86 -5.63 9.46
N ILE A 106 7.45 -5.93 10.63
CA ILE A 106 8.92 -5.88 10.86
C ILE A 106 9.74 -6.68 9.82
N ALA A 107 9.22 -7.79 9.29
CA ALA A 107 9.90 -8.54 8.22
C ALA A 107 10.05 -7.74 6.91
N PHE A 108 9.08 -6.88 6.59
CA PHE A 108 9.13 -5.99 5.43
C PHE A 108 10.10 -4.82 5.67
N GLN A 109 10.03 -4.19 6.84
CA GLN A 109 10.92 -3.10 7.24
C GLN A 109 12.40 -3.54 7.18
N ARG A 110 12.69 -4.80 7.56
CA ARG A 110 14.02 -5.44 7.40
C ARG A 110 14.41 -5.71 5.94
N LEU A 111 13.46 -6.01 5.06
CA LEU A 111 13.71 -6.22 3.62
C LEU A 111 14.01 -4.90 2.89
N LEU A 112 13.34 -3.81 3.28
CA LEU A 112 13.57 -2.47 2.72
C LEU A 112 14.90 -1.85 3.19
N ARG A 113 15.24 -2.00 4.48
CA ARG A 113 16.45 -1.43 5.10
C ARG A 113 17.76 -2.15 4.76
N PHE A 114 17.75 -3.17 3.89
CA PHE A 114 18.95 -3.98 3.67
C PHE A 114 20.10 -3.11 3.11
N GLY A 115 21.16 -2.91 3.91
CA GLY A 115 22.31 -2.05 3.57
C GLY A 115 22.20 -0.57 3.99
N ALA A 116 21.17 -0.15 4.73
CA ALA A 116 20.92 1.27 5.03
C ALA A 116 21.19 1.67 6.50
N ASP A 117 22.24 2.47 6.70
CA ASP A 117 22.61 3.06 8.00
C ASP A 117 21.90 4.41 8.28
N ASP A 118 21.60 5.19 7.22
CA ASP A 118 20.96 6.51 7.31
C ASP A 118 19.72 6.60 6.40
N PHE A 119 18.94 7.68 6.53
CA PHE A 119 17.71 7.85 5.76
C PHE A 119 17.95 7.97 4.25
N ASP A 120 19.04 8.63 3.85
CA ASP A 120 19.36 8.82 2.43
C ASP A 120 19.84 7.50 1.82
N GLY A 121 20.56 6.67 2.59
CA GLY A 121 20.90 5.29 2.27
C GLY A 121 19.70 4.37 2.20
N PHE A 122 18.71 4.54 3.08
CA PHE A 122 17.43 3.83 3.01
C PHE A 122 16.64 4.20 1.75
N LEU A 123 16.67 5.47 1.34
CA LEU A 123 16.06 5.88 0.08
C LEU A 123 16.77 5.24 -1.10
N ARG A 124 18.11 5.27 -1.16
CA ARG A 124 18.89 4.58 -2.21
C ARG A 124 18.62 3.07 -2.23
N SER A 125 18.54 2.42 -1.06
CA SER A 125 18.25 0.98 -0.97
C SER A 125 16.83 0.60 -1.40
N LEU A 126 15.99 1.54 -1.85
CA LEU A 126 14.73 1.23 -2.54
C LEU A 126 14.94 0.76 -3.99
N GLU A 127 16.03 1.14 -4.65
CA GLU A 127 16.35 0.72 -6.04
C GLU A 127 16.48 -0.81 -6.13
N ASP A 128 17.13 -1.44 -5.15
CA ASP A 128 17.28 -2.90 -5.04
C ASP A 128 15.98 -3.65 -4.68
N VAL A 129 14.93 -2.96 -4.23
CA VAL A 129 13.76 -3.64 -3.62
C VAL A 129 13.01 -4.55 -4.60
N PRO A 130 12.75 -4.18 -5.88
CA PRO A 130 12.16 -5.07 -6.86
C PRO A 130 12.93 -6.39 -7.02
N ASP A 131 14.26 -6.33 -7.12
CA ASP A 131 15.10 -7.52 -7.32
C ASP A 131 15.21 -8.37 -6.05
N ARG A 132 15.43 -7.74 -4.87
CA ARG A 132 15.41 -8.46 -3.58
C ARG A 132 14.05 -9.11 -3.31
N VAL A 133 12.96 -8.54 -3.82
CA VAL A 133 11.62 -9.11 -3.79
C VAL A 133 11.48 -10.28 -4.76
N ALA A 134 11.88 -10.13 -6.04
CA ALA A 134 11.79 -11.19 -7.04
C ALA A 134 12.57 -12.46 -6.62
N LEU A 135 13.78 -12.28 -6.06
CA LEU A 135 14.59 -13.36 -5.48
C LEU A 135 13.97 -13.98 -4.22
N SER A 136 13.24 -13.20 -3.43
CA SER A 136 12.63 -13.67 -2.18
C SER A 136 11.24 -14.27 -2.36
N ILE A 137 10.49 -13.84 -3.36
CA ILE A 137 9.06 -14.13 -3.54
C ILE A 137 8.75 -14.22 -5.04
N PRO A 138 9.00 -15.38 -5.68
CA PRO A 138 8.73 -15.56 -7.11
C PRO A 138 7.26 -15.28 -7.46
N GLY A 139 7.03 -14.64 -8.61
CA GLY A 139 5.69 -14.21 -9.07
C GLY A 139 5.20 -12.88 -8.48
N LEU A 140 5.98 -12.22 -7.63
CA LEU A 140 5.59 -10.96 -6.98
C LEU A 140 6.32 -9.75 -7.59
N ASN A 141 5.74 -9.21 -8.66
CA ASN A 141 6.34 -8.10 -9.41
C ASN A 141 6.09 -6.75 -8.72
N LEU A 142 7.13 -5.92 -8.64
CA LEU A 142 7.07 -4.51 -8.27
C LEU A 142 7.39 -3.63 -9.49
N PRO A 143 6.94 -2.37 -9.54
CA PRO A 143 7.48 -1.41 -10.50
C PRO A 143 8.97 -1.17 -10.24
N GLN A 144 9.69 -0.76 -11.29
CA GLN A 144 11.09 -0.36 -11.16
C GLN A 144 11.22 0.95 -10.39
N ILE A 145 12.30 1.10 -9.63
CA ILE A 145 12.55 2.24 -8.74
C ILE A 145 13.94 2.80 -9.02
N GLU A 146 14.03 4.09 -9.32
CA GLU A 146 15.29 4.85 -9.42
C GLU A 146 15.30 5.98 -8.37
N VAL A 147 16.48 6.35 -7.83
CA VAL A 147 16.60 7.28 -6.70
C VAL A 147 17.62 8.38 -7.02
N GLN A 148 17.12 9.47 -7.58
CA GLN A 148 17.92 10.58 -8.11
C GLN A 148 18.02 11.70 -7.06
N ARG A 149 19.23 11.99 -6.56
CA ARG A 149 19.47 13.11 -5.62
C ARG A 149 19.64 14.44 -6.37
N SER A 150 18.96 15.50 -5.92
CA SER A 150 19.26 16.89 -6.30
C SER A 150 19.15 17.82 -5.10
N HIS A 151 20.30 18.22 -4.55
CA HIS A 151 20.42 19.10 -3.38
C HIS A 151 19.53 18.62 -2.21
N ASP A 152 18.52 19.43 -1.82
CA ASP A 152 17.62 19.17 -0.70
C ASP A 152 16.40 18.29 -1.05
N VAL A 153 16.36 17.72 -2.27
CA VAL A 153 15.30 16.82 -2.74
C VAL A 153 15.89 15.51 -3.24
N ILE A 154 15.33 14.40 -2.77
CA ILE A 154 15.55 13.08 -3.36
C ILE A 154 14.31 12.73 -4.17
N ARG A 155 14.47 12.55 -5.48
CA ARG A 155 13.43 12.13 -6.41
C ARG A 155 13.46 10.61 -6.52
N VAL A 156 12.45 9.94 -5.97
CA VAL A 156 12.26 8.49 -6.17
C VAL A 156 11.31 8.31 -7.35
N VAL A 157 11.82 7.81 -8.47
CA VAL A 157 11.04 7.59 -9.70
C VAL A 157 10.49 6.16 -9.67
N CYS A 158 9.17 5.99 -9.75
CA CYS A 158 8.54 4.70 -9.97
C CYS A 158 8.13 4.56 -11.44
N VAL A 159 8.64 3.51 -12.11
CA VAL A 159 8.31 3.18 -13.49
C VAL A 159 7.63 1.82 -13.57
N GLY A 160 6.41 1.77 -14.08
CA GLY A 160 5.66 0.52 -14.19
C GLY A 160 4.20 0.73 -14.60
N GLN A 161 3.45 -0.36 -14.74
CA GLN A 161 2.07 -0.33 -15.22
C GLN A 161 1.06 0.30 -14.22
N TRP A 162 1.52 0.77 -13.05
CA TRP A 162 0.62 1.19 -11.97
C TRP A 162 1.12 2.41 -11.16
N PRO A 163 0.55 3.62 -11.38
CA PRO A 163 0.99 4.84 -10.70
C PRO A 163 0.59 4.86 -9.22
N GLU A 164 -0.42 4.08 -8.83
CA GLU A 164 -0.91 3.95 -7.45
C GLU A 164 0.14 3.41 -6.48
N TYR A 165 1.15 2.68 -6.98
CA TYR A 165 2.25 2.19 -6.13
C TYR A 165 2.99 3.34 -5.42
N ALA A 166 3.16 4.49 -6.08
CA ALA A 166 3.80 5.67 -5.50
C ALA A 166 3.04 6.23 -4.28
N LEU A 167 1.72 6.05 -4.21
CA LEU A 167 0.89 6.49 -3.09
C LEU A 167 1.11 5.60 -1.85
N ALA A 168 1.34 4.30 -2.06
CA ALA A 168 1.75 3.37 -1.01
C ALA A 168 3.23 3.58 -0.62
N LEU A 169 4.12 3.77 -1.58
CA LEU A 169 5.55 4.04 -1.32
C LEU A 169 5.75 5.36 -0.56
N ARG A 170 4.96 6.40 -0.83
CA ARG A 170 4.86 7.61 -0.01
C ARG A 170 4.65 7.28 1.47
N GLY A 171 3.64 6.47 1.77
CA GLY A 171 3.34 6.04 3.14
C GLY A 171 4.48 5.23 3.78
N VAL A 172 5.12 4.34 3.00
CA VAL A 172 6.30 3.57 3.45
C VAL A 172 7.44 4.51 3.85
N VAL A 173 7.82 5.43 2.96
CA VAL A 173 8.93 6.37 3.18
C VAL A 173 8.66 7.25 4.40
N GLN A 174 7.44 7.79 4.52
CA GLN A 174 7.03 8.63 5.65
C GLN A 174 7.03 7.89 7.00
N ALA A 175 6.65 6.61 7.02
CA ALA A 175 6.64 5.80 8.25
C ALA A 175 8.00 5.18 8.59
N MET A 176 8.91 5.03 7.62
CA MET A 176 10.29 4.60 7.84
C MET A 176 11.19 5.74 8.34
N ALA A 177 10.97 7.00 7.90
CA ALA A 177 11.83 8.14 8.23
C ALA A 177 12.13 8.34 9.74
N PRO A 178 11.16 8.18 10.67
CA PRO A 178 11.41 8.32 12.11
C PRO A 178 12.41 7.29 12.67
N GLN A 179 12.60 6.15 12.01
CA GLN A 179 13.58 5.13 12.43
C GLN A 179 15.03 5.60 12.26
N TYR A 180 15.25 6.65 11.45
CA TYR A 180 16.55 7.28 11.19
C TYR A 180 16.63 8.70 11.80
N GLY A 181 15.74 9.03 12.76
CA GLY A 181 15.70 10.36 13.37
C GLY A 181 15.24 11.48 12.43
N ARG A 182 14.59 11.16 11.31
CA ARG A 182 14.09 12.14 10.32
C ARG A 182 12.56 12.24 10.33
N HIS A 183 12.05 13.37 9.89
CA HIS A 183 10.69 13.52 9.38
C HIS A 183 10.76 13.75 7.87
N ALA A 184 9.96 13.02 7.08
CA ALA A 184 9.95 13.11 5.62
C ALA A 184 8.63 13.69 5.09
N MET A 185 8.73 14.75 4.31
CA MET A 185 7.66 15.28 3.48
C MET A 185 7.80 14.67 2.09
N VAL A 186 6.71 14.10 1.57
CA VAL A 186 6.73 13.34 0.30
C VAL A 186 5.55 13.77 -0.56
N GLU A 187 5.87 14.51 -1.62
CA GLU A 187 4.94 14.88 -2.69
C GLU A 187 4.96 13.78 -3.76
N VAL A 188 3.82 13.54 -4.43
CA VAL A 188 3.69 12.51 -5.47
C VAL A 188 3.23 13.18 -6.77
N VAL A 189 4.09 13.17 -7.77
CA VAL A 189 3.91 13.88 -9.05
C VAL A 189 3.76 12.86 -10.17
N PRO A 190 2.54 12.63 -10.71
CA PRO A 190 2.36 11.78 -11.87
C PRO A 190 2.96 12.45 -13.12
N VAL A 191 3.81 11.74 -13.85
CA VAL A 191 4.47 12.26 -15.05
C VAL A 191 3.68 11.81 -16.28
N MET A 192 2.87 12.71 -16.84
CA MET A 192 2.23 12.49 -18.13
C MET A 192 3.32 12.33 -19.22
N GLN A 193 3.37 11.17 -19.85
CA GLN A 193 4.23 10.94 -21.01
C GLN A 193 3.54 11.48 -22.26
N SER A 194 4.18 12.43 -22.94
CA SER A 194 3.70 13.00 -24.21
C SER A 194 3.95 12.04 -25.38
N GLY A 195 3.21 10.93 -25.42
CA GLY A 195 3.32 9.89 -26.45
C GLY A 195 2.11 8.96 -26.48
N CYS A 196 1.80 8.40 -27.64
CA CYS A 196 0.64 7.53 -27.80
C CYS A 196 0.85 6.15 -27.14
N ALA A 197 -0.16 5.67 -26.42
CA ALA A 197 -0.30 4.29 -25.95
C ALA A 197 0.84 3.73 -25.05
N ALA A 198 1.45 4.57 -24.20
CA ALA A 198 2.35 4.08 -23.15
C ALA A 198 1.58 3.23 -22.11
N SER A 199 1.75 1.91 -22.14
CA SER A 199 1.23 0.96 -21.14
C SER A 199 1.99 1.00 -19.80
N VAL A 200 3.01 1.85 -19.71
CA VAL A 200 3.88 2.04 -18.55
C VAL A 200 3.74 3.48 -18.06
N SER A 201 3.23 3.65 -16.84
CA SER A 201 3.20 4.93 -16.15
C SER A 201 4.54 5.27 -15.51
N ARG A 202 4.79 6.57 -15.32
CA ARG A 202 5.87 7.09 -14.48
C ARG A 202 5.27 8.01 -13.41
N THR A 203 5.67 7.81 -12.16
CA THR A 203 5.30 8.69 -11.05
C THR A 203 6.53 8.99 -10.22
N ASP A 204 6.79 10.28 -9.96
CA ASP A 204 7.95 10.75 -9.23
C ASP A 204 7.52 11.15 -7.81
N LEU A 205 8.17 10.59 -6.79
CA LEU A 205 8.02 11.01 -5.41
C LEU A 205 9.12 12.03 -5.09
N LEU A 206 8.75 13.26 -4.73
CA LEU A 206 9.70 14.28 -4.30
C LEU A 206 9.81 14.24 -2.78
N VAL A 207 10.91 13.66 -2.29
CA VAL A 207 11.18 13.47 -0.86
C VAL A 207 12.08 14.59 -0.36
N ARG A 208 11.59 15.33 0.65
CA ARG A 208 12.38 16.26 1.48
C ARG A 208 12.42 15.70 2.90
N SER A 209 13.54 15.81 3.60
CA SER A 209 13.62 15.38 5.00
C SER A 209 14.31 16.39 5.91
N GLN A 210 13.88 16.41 7.16
CA GLN A 210 14.42 17.25 8.21
C GLN A 210 14.74 16.40 9.45
N SER A 211 15.74 16.81 10.24
CA SER A 211 16.06 16.15 11.51
C SER A 211 14.96 16.40 12.54
N CYS A 212 14.61 15.38 13.32
CA CYS A 212 13.77 15.55 14.51
C CYS A 212 14.59 16.27 15.60
N GLY A 213 14.46 17.59 15.67
CA GLY A 213 15.26 18.45 16.56
C GLY A 213 15.10 18.11 18.05
N GLY A 214 16.22 17.99 18.76
CA GLY A 214 16.26 17.62 20.17
C GLY A 214 16.10 18.82 21.12
N ALA A 215 14.87 19.11 21.55
CA ALA A 215 14.59 19.99 22.69
C ALA A 215 13.35 19.49 23.45
N GLY A 216 13.57 18.93 24.64
CA GLY A 216 12.51 18.46 25.53
C GLY A 216 12.12 16.98 25.36
N GLY A 217 12.62 16.13 26.27
CA GLY A 217 12.02 14.83 26.62
C GLY A 217 11.69 13.87 25.47
N VAL A 218 12.69 13.13 24.98
CA VAL A 218 12.46 11.96 24.11
C VAL A 218 11.79 10.84 24.94
N THR A 219 10.47 10.94 25.09
CA THR A 219 9.67 9.74 25.34
C THR A 219 9.85 8.83 24.13
N ALA A 220 10.26 7.58 24.37
CA ALA A 220 10.32 6.59 23.31
C ALA A 220 8.95 6.51 22.61
N PHE A 221 8.96 6.30 21.28
CA PHE A 221 7.75 6.39 20.46
C PHE A 221 7.24 5.02 19.94
N PRO A 222 7.06 3.98 20.77
CA PRO A 222 6.40 2.76 20.32
C PRO A 222 4.93 3.06 20.02
N GLY A 223 4.50 2.76 18.79
CA GLY A 223 3.10 2.64 18.40
C GLY A 223 2.25 3.92 18.32
N ARG A 224 2.69 5.10 18.78
CA ARG A 224 1.82 6.29 18.85
C ARG A 224 1.36 6.87 17.50
N ILE A 225 1.97 6.49 16.37
CA ILE A 225 1.44 6.82 15.02
C ILE A 225 0.06 6.15 14.78
N TYR A 226 -0.27 5.08 15.52
CA TYR A 226 -1.58 4.42 15.51
C TYR A 226 -2.60 5.01 16.49
N ARG A 227 -2.30 6.13 17.15
CA ARG A 227 -3.24 6.76 18.09
C ARG A 227 -4.35 7.49 17.32
N HIS A 228 -5.47 6.79 17.10
CA HIS A 228 -6.77 7.28 16.61
C HIS A 228 -6.83 8.78 16.28
N GLN A 229 -6.51 9.15 15.03
CA GLN A 229 -7.14 10.34 14.45
C GLN A 229 -8.66 10.11 14.43
N GLY A 230 -9.41 11.13 14.83
CA GLY A 230 -10.78 11.00 15.33
C GLY A 230 -11.83 10.60 14.30
N LEU A 231 -11.90 9.30 13.97
CA LEU A 231 -13.18 8.67 13.69
C LEU A 231 -13.80 8.26 15.03
N ALA A 232 -14.92 8.89 15.37
CA ALA A 232 -15.74 8.46 16.50
C ALA A 232 -16.11 6.98 16.34
N GLN A 233 -16.16 6.25 17.45
CA GLN A 233 -16.62 4.87 17.46
C GLN A 233 -18.12 4.84 17.12
N ARG A 234 -18.45 4.79 15.83
CA ARG A 234 -19.75 4.26 15.39
C ARG A 234 -19.87 2.87 16.00
N ARG A 235 -20.95 2.64 16.75
CA ARG A 235 -21.33 1.30 17.19
C ARG A 235 -21.48 0.41 15.94
N PRO A 236 -21.34 -0.92 16.05
CA PRO A 236 -21.66 -1.82 14.93
C PRO A 236 -23.05 -1.54 14.35
N ASP A 237 -24.00 -1.14 15.19
CA ASP A 237 -25.36 -0.65 14.88
C ASP A 237 -25.44 0.58 13.94
N GLN A 238 -24.32 1.23 13.61
CA GLN A 238 -24.26 2.45 12.78
C GLN A 238 -23.35 2.34 11.54
N LEU A 239 -22.89 1.14 11.19
CA LEU A 239 -22.46 0.85 9.82
C LEU A 239 -23.68 1.03 8.89
N PRO A 240 -23.55 1.73 7.75
CA PRO A 240 -24.62 1.78 6.78
C PRO A 240 -24.91 0.35 6.30
N SER A 241 -26.19 -0.05 6.28
CA SER A 241 -26.58 -1.36 5.76
C SER A 241 -26.31 -1.41 4.26
N VAL A 242 -25.16 -1.99 3.89
CA VAL A 242 -24.81 -2.29 2.50
C VAL A 242 -25.98 -3.06 1.90
N ARG A 243 -26.65 -2.45 0.92
CA ARG A 243 -27.93 -2.98 0.41
C ARG A 243 -27.66 -4.33 -0.23
N ARG A 244 -28.21 -5.39 0.35
CA ARG A 244 -28.28 -6.70 -0.30
C ARG A 244 -29.02 -6.53 -1.61
N GLY A 245 -28.29 -6.58 -2.72
CA GLY A 245 -28.87 -6.62 -4.07
C GLY A 245 -29.63 -7.94 -4.21
N ALA A 246 -30.94 -7.90 -3.98
CA ALA A 246 -31.80 -9.07 -4.12
C ALA A 246 -32.04 -9.32 -5.61
N SER A 247 -31.14 -10.06 -6.26
CA SER A 247 -31.40 -10.66 -7.56
C SER A 247 -32.66 -11.53 -7.47
N ARG A 248 -33.60 -11.27 -8.37
CA ARG A 248 -34.71 -12.16 -8.74
C ARG A 248 -34.43 -12.72 -10.13
#